data_AF-A0A7L0K3B0-F1
#
_entry.id   AF-A0A7L0K3B0-F1
#
_cell.length_a   1.000
_cell.length_b   1.000
_cell.length_c   1.000
_cell.angle_alpha   90.00
_cell.angle_beta   90.00
_cell.angle_gamma   90.00
#
_symmetry.space_group_name_H-M   'P 1'
#
loop_
_entity.id
_entity.type
_entity.pdbx_description
1 polymer ?
#
loop_
_entity_poly.entity_id
_entity_poly.type
_entity_poly.pdbx_seq_one_letter_code
_entity_poly.pdbx_strand_id
1 'polypeptide(L)'
;GKPGLLICRITQYAPFSGYAGAKQQTEKKQLRDVFQKGDLYFNSGDLLVIDNDNFIYFHDRIGDTFRWKGENVSTTEVADVLGLIDCVQEVIVYGVSVPG
;
A
#
# COMPACT_ATOMS: atom_id res chain seq x y z
N GLY A 1 -12.53 -10.62 -3.92
CA GLY A 1 -11.39 -11.25 -4.60
C GLY A 1 -10.21 -11.40 -3.67
N LYS A 2 -8.99 -11.55 -4.19
CA LYS A 2 -7.74 -11.59 -3.41
C LYS A 2 -7.06 -10.22 -3.44
N PRO A 3 -6.40 -9.79 -2.35
CA PRO A 3 -5.60 -8.56 -2.35
C PRO A 3 -4.46 -8.63 -3.36
N GLY A 4 -4.21 -7.52 -4.06
CA GLY A 4 -3.09 -7.35 -4.99
C GLY A 4 -2.55 -5.93 -4.96
N LEU A 5 -1.26 -5.78 -5.26
CA LEU A 5 -0.60 -4.48 -5.31
C LEU A 5 -1.04 -3.71 -6.55
N LEU A 6 -1.54 -2.49 -6.36
CA LEU A 6 -1.80 -1.57 -7.46
C LEU A 6 -0.47 -1.09 -8.05
N ILE A 7 -0.25 -1.41 -9.32
CA ILE A 7 0.89 -0.93 -10.10
C ILE A 7 0.39 -0.21 -11.35
N CYS A 8 0.96 0.95 -11.65
CA CYS A 8 0.56 1.80 -12.78
C CYS A 8 1.65 1.76 -13.85
N ARG A 9 1.31 1.39 -15.09
CA ARG A 9 2.32 1.33 -16.15
C ARG A 9 2.89 2.72 -16.43
N ILE A 10 4.21 2.84 -16.39
CA ILE A 10 4.90 4.06 -16.77
C ILE A 10 5.05 4.07 -18.29
N THR A 11 4.48 5.08 -18.93
CA THR A 11 4.48 5.23 -20.39
C THR A 11 4.79 6.66 -20.78
N GLN A 12 4.96 6.95 -22.07
CA GLN A 12 5.08 8.32 -22.55
C GLN A 12 3.85 9.20 -22.26
N TYR A 13 2.66 8.58 -22.17
CA TYR A 13 1.40 9.28 -21.90
C TYR A 13 1.10 9.42 -20.40
N ALA A 14 1.70 8.56 -19.57
CA ALA A 14 1.65 8.61 -18.11
C ALA A 14 3.07 8.45 -17.56
N PRO A 15 3.93 9.48 -17.70
CA PRO A 15 5.32 9.39 -17.30
C PRO A 15 5.47 9.52 -15.78
N PHE A 16 6.48 8.86 -15.23
CA PHE A 16 6.95 9.08 -13.86
C PHE A 16 8.39 9.56 -13.89
N SER A 17 8.59 10.87 -13.75
CA SER A 17 9.92 11.51 -13.76
C SER A 17 10.74 11.24 -12.50
N GLY A 18 10.12 10.65 -11.47
CA GLY A 18 10.75 10.40 -10.18
C GLY A 18 10.61 11.56 -9.20
N TYR A 19 11.25 11.40 -8.05
CA TYR A 19 11.33 12.40 -6.99
C TYR A 19 12.56 13.29 -7.16
N ALA A 20 12.34 14.60 -7.06
CA ALA A 20 13.41 15.60 -7.16
C ALA A 20 14.50 15.36 -6.08
N GLY A 21 15.76 15.29 -6.50
CA GLY A 21 16.90 15.09 -5.60
C GLY A 21 17.00 13.69 -4.94
N ALA A 22 16.03 12.80 -5.17
CA ALA A 22 15.92 11.53 -4.45
C ALA A 22 15.94 10.32 -5.39
N LYS A 23 17.00 10.19 -6.19
CA LYS A 23 17.15 9.11 -7.19
C LYS A 23 16.95 7.71 -6.60
N GLN A 24 17.47 7.44 -5.41
CA GLN A 24 17.28 6.15 -4.75
C GLN A 24 15.81 5.85 -4.43
N GLN A 25 15.04 6.86 -4.02
CA GLN A 25 13.61 6.70 -3.75
C GLN A 25 12.81 6.55 -5.04
N THR A 26 13.24 7.22 -6.11
CA THR A 26 12.69 7.04 -7.46
C THR A 26 12.83 5.60 -7.93
N GLU A 27 14.04 5.03 -7.85
CA GLU A 27 14.29 3.65 -8.28
C GLU A 27 13.47 2.65 -7.46
N LYS A 28 13.32 2.86 -6.14
CA LYS A 28 12.49 2.00 -5.28
C LYS A 28 11.01 1.96 -5.69
N LYS A 29 10.50 3.02 -6.32
CA LYS A 29 9.11 3.09 -6.80
C LYS A 29 8.94 2.54 -8.21
N GLN A 30 10.02 2.20 -8.92
CA GLN A 30 9.98 1.63 -10.26
C GLN A 30 10.15 0.11 -10.21
N LEU A 31 9.15 -0.60 -10.72
CA LEU A 31 9.21 -2.04 -10.96
C LEU A 31 9.52 -2.26 -12.44
N ARG A 32 10.51 -3.09 -12.74
CA ARG A 32 11.01 -3.37 -14.11
C ARG A 32 10.75 -4.83 -14.45
N ASP A 33 10.53 -5.09 -15.74
CA ASP A 33 10.39 -6.45 -16.27
C ASP A 33 9.30 -7.28 -15.54
N VAL A 34 8.18 -6.64 -15.19
CA VAL A 34 7.12 -7.18 -14.32
C VAL A 34 6.28 -8.23 -15.06
N PHE A 35 5.74 -7.89 -16.23
CA PHE A 35 4.96 -8.82 -17.06
C PHE A 35 5.73 -9.23 -18.32
N GLN A 36 6.58 -8.35 -18.83
CA GLN A 36 7.44 -8.60 -19.98
C GLN A 36 8.73 -7.79 -19.89
N LYS A 37 9.80 -8.29 -20.51
CA LYS A 37 11.08 -7.59 -20.55
C LYS A 37 10.94 -6.20 -21.18
N GLY A 38 11.47 -5.19 -20.52
CA GLY A 38 11.45 -3.78 -20.90
C GLY A 38 10.24 -3.00 -20.40
N ASP A 39 9.26 -3.62 -19.75
CA ASP A 39 8.17 -2.87 -19.13
C ASP A 39 8.59 -2.19 -17.82
N LEU A 40 7.85 -1.13 -17.48
CA LEU A 40 8.11 -0.30 -16.32
C LEU A 40 6.78 0.07 -15.66
N TYR A 41 6.71 -0.12 -14.35
CA TYR A 41 5.53 0.20 -13.55
C TYR A 41 5.90 1.02 -12.32
N PHE A 42 5.02 1.93 -11.95
CA PHE A 42 5.05 2.65 -10.69
C PHE A 42 4.37 1.81 -9.61
N ASN A 43 5.05 1.59 -8.50
CA ASN A 43 4.53 0.94 -7.30
C ASN A 43 3.81 1.98 -6.41
N SER A 44 2.48 1.93 -6.37
CA SER A 44 1.67 2.82 -5.51
C SER A 44 1.94 2.59 -4.01
N GLY A 45 2.17 1.33 -3.64
CA GLY A 45 2.18 0.85 -2.27
C GLY A 45 0.81 0.46 -1.75
N ASP A 46 -0.27 0.58 -2.54
CA ASP A 46 -1.63 0.31 -2.09
C ASP A 46 -2.06 -1.11 -2.51
N LEU A 47 -2.59 -1.87 -1.56
CA LEU A 47 -3.22 -3.17 -1.79
C LEU A 47 -4.71 -2.95 -2.06
N LEU A 48 -5.19 -3.48 -3.17
CA LEU A 48 -6.58 -3.41 -3.59
C LEU A 48 -7.17 -4.80 -3.74
N VAL A 49 -8.49 -4.89 -3.58
CA VAL A 49 -9.27 -6.11 -3.83
C VAL A 49 -10.31 -5.81 -4.90
N ILE A 50 -10.46 -6.73 -5.85
CA ILE A 50 -11.54 -6.70 -6.84
C ILE A 50 -12.60 -7.72 -6.42
N ASP A 51 -13.87 -7.33 -6.35
CA ASP A 51 -14.98 -8.25 -6.09
C ASP A 51 -15.45 -8.97 -7.37
N ASN A 52 -16.51 -9.78 -7.25
CA ASN A 52 -17.03 -10.55 -8.38
C ASN A 52 -17.80 -9.67 -9.39
N ASP A 53 -18.23 -8.48 -8.97
CA ASP A 53 -18.94 -7.50 -9.79
C ASP A 53 -17.98 -6.46 -10.42
N ASN A 54 -16.66 -6.66 -10.27
CA ASN A 54 -15.56 -5.82 -10.75
C ASN A 54 -15.43 -4.45 -10.05
N PHE A 55 -16.01 -4.28 -8.86
CA PHE A 55 -15.70 -3.12 -8.03
C PHE A 55 -14.34 -3.28 -7.37
N ILE A 56 -13.63 -2.16 -7.26
CA ILE A 56 -12.29 -2.06 -6.70
C ILE A 56 -12.38 -1.42 -5.32
N TYR A 57 -11.81 -2.08 -4.31
CA TYR A 57 -11.81 -1.61 -2.93
C TYR A 57 -10.38 -1.45 -2.44
N PHE A 58 -10.13 -0.39 -1.68
CA PHE A 58 -8.90 -0.24 -0.91
C PHE A 58 -8.89 -1.28 0.21
N HIS A 59 -7.75 -1.96 0.37
CA HIS A 59 -7.57 -2.97 1.40
C HIS A 59 -6.57 -2.53 2.47
N ASP A 60 -5.34 -2.19 2.07
CA ASP A 60 -4.31 -1.71 3.00
C ASP A 60 -3.19 -0.98 2.23
N ARG A 61 -2.22 -0.42 2.96
CA ARG A 61 -1.00 0.16 2.41
C ARG A 61 0.24 -0.59 2.87
N ILE A 62 1.09 -0.97 1.92
CA ILE A 62 2.41 -1.54 2.18
C ILE A 62 3.26 -0.52 2.93
N GLY A 63 3.60 -0.86 4.18
CA GLY A 63 4.33 -0.02 5.11
C GLY A 63 3.54 0.31 6.38
N ASP A 64 2.21 0.26 6.31
CA ASP A 64 1.32 0.52 7.45
C ASP A 64 0.95 -0.77 8.21
N THR A 65 1.18 -1.94 7.60
CA THR A 65 1.08 -3.24 8.27
C THR A 65 2.34 -3.57 9.07
N PHE A 66 2.19 -3.92 10.36
CA PHE A 66 3.29 -4.30 11.25
C PHE A 66 3.28 -5.80 11.53
N ARG A 67 4.47 -6.38 11.74
CA ARG A 67 4.58 -7.78 12.16
C ARG A 67 4.75 -7.89 13.66
N TRP A 68 3.78 -8.47 14.35
CA TRP A 68 3.83 -8.67 15.80
C TRP A 68 3.60 -10.15 16.14
N LYS A 69 4.53 -10.74 16.91
CA LYS A 69 4.48 -12.15 17.32
C LYS A 69 4.29 -13.13 16.15
N GLY A 70 4.84 -12.78 14.98
CA GLY A 70 4.75 -13.59 13.75
C GLY A 70 3.57 -13.24 12.84
N GLU A 71 2.57 -12.54 13.36
CA GLU A 71 1.34 -12.18 12.65
C GLU A 71 1.42 -10.79 12.01
N ASN A 72 0.68 -10.60 10.91
CA ASN A 72 0.51 -9.28 10.30
C ASN A 72 -0.63 -8.54 11.01
N VAL A 73 -0.39 -7.29 11.39
CA VAL A 73 -1.35 -6.41 12.07
C VAL A 73 -1.55 -5.18 11.20
N SER A 74 -2.77 -4.99 10.69
CA SER A 74 -3.14 -3.79 9.95
C SER A 74 -3.54 -2.68 10.94
N THR A 75 -2.90 -1.52 10.85
CA THR A 75 -3.29 -0.35 11.66
C THR A 75 -4.69 0.16 11.30
N THR A 76 -5.08 0.01 10.03
CA THR A 76 -6.41 0.37 9.52
C THR A 76 -7.51 -0.46 10.19
N GLU A 77 -7.38 -1.79 10.18
CA GLU A 77 -8.38 -2.66 10.82
C GLU A 77 -8.51 -2.38 12.33
N VAL A 78 -7.40 -2.12 13.01
CA VAL A 78 -7.41 -1.74 14.43
C VAL A 78 -8.12 -0.40 14.63
N ALA A 79 -7.85 0.58 13.77
CA ALA A 79 -8.51 1.89 13.82
C ALA A 79 -10.02 1.77 13.60
N ASP A 80 -10.44 0.98 12.61
CA ASP A 80 -11.85 0.76 12.27
C ASP A 80 -12.62 0.15 13.44
N VAL A 81 -12.07 -0.87 14.10
CA VAL A 81 -12.73 -1.50 15.27
C VAL A 81 -12.85 -0.53 16.44
N LEU A 82 -11.80 0.25 16.71
CA LEU A 82 -11.83 1.25 17.79
C LEU A 82 -12.76 2.43 17.48
N GLY A 83 -12.92 2.77 16.19
CA GLY A 83 -13.82 3.81 15.72
C GLY A 83 -15.31 3.49 15.90
N LEU A 84 -15.67 2.23 16.18
CA LEU A 84 -17.04 1.82 16.49
C LEU A 84 -17.51 2.25 17.89
N ILE A 85 -16.63 2.82 18.73
CA ILE A 85 -16.97 3.25 20.08
C ILE A 85 -17.65 4.62 20.02
N ASP A 86 -18.91 4.70 20.47
CA ASP A 86 -19.78 5.89 20.34
C ASP A 86 -19.18 7.23 20.83
N CYS A 87 -18.25 7.20 21.80
CA CYS A 87 -17.63 8.42 22.33
C CYS A 87 -16.34 8.85 21.63
N VAL A 88 -15.86 8.07 20.65
CA VAL A 88 -14.60 8.32 19.93
C VAL A 88 -14.90 8.97 18.58
N GLN A 89 -14.33 10.14 18.33
CA GLN A 89 -14.55 10.89 17.08
C GLN A 89 -13.58 10.50 15.97
N GLU A 90 -12.33 10.18 16.32
CA GLU A 90 -11.27 9.84 15.37
C GLU A 90 -10.27 8.89 16.04
N VAL A 91 -9.75 7.95 15.26
CA VAL A 91 -8.74 6.99 15.71
C VAL A 91 -7.57 7.01 14.74
N ILE A 92 -6.36 7.14 15.30
CA ILE A 92 -5.10 7.03 14.56
C ILE A 92 -4.29 5.93 15.22
N VAL A 93 -3.89 4.93 14.44
CA VAL A 93 -3.08 3.80 14.91
C VAL A 93 -1.75 3.78 14.16
N TYR A 94 -0.66 3.63 14.90
CA TYR A 94 0.69 3.50 14.35
C TYR A 94 1.48 2.50 15.18
N GLY A 95 2.37 1.76 14.52
CA GLY A 95 3.27 0.83 15.20
C GLY A 95 4.35 1.56 15.99
N VAL A 96 4.67 1.04 17.18
CA VAL A 96 5.79 1.50 18.00
C VAL A 96 6.74 0.34 18.30
N SER A 97 8.02 0.63 18.42
CA SER A 97 8.99 -0.36 18.90
C SER A 97 8.66 -0.73 20.35
N VAL A 98 8.35 -2.00 20.58
CA VAL A 98 8.14 -2.52 21.94
C VAL A 98 9.49 -2.95 22.51
N PRO A 99 9.91 -2.44 23.69
CA PRO A 99 11.13 -2.92 24.34
C PRO A 99 10.98 -4.38 24.75
N GLY A 100 11.91 -5.24 24.34
CA GLY A 100 11.89 -6.67 24.64
C GLY A 100 12.81 -7.47 23.72
#